data_AF-A0A3C0NG37-F1
#
_entry.id   AF-A0A3C0NG37-F1
#
_cell.length_a   1.000
_cell.length_b   1.000
_cell.length_c   1.000
_cell.angle_alpha   90.00
_cell.angle_beta   90.00
_cell.angle_gamma   90.00
#
_symmetry.space_group_name_H-M   'P 1'
#
loop_
_entity.id
_entity.type
_entity.pdbx_description
1 polymer ?
#
loop_
_entity_poly.entity_id
_entity_poly.type
_entity_poly.pdbx_seq_one_letter_code
_entity_poly.pdbx_strand_id
1 'polypeptide(L)'
;KINPENSEALSILIEQLKNSQDEETWDIIRLVANLNITVPDTLNVLKKFLHTAQDEWTRYHTAWSVLQIENNNPEAIATLVNLLDYKNHKEVRRAAAETLGKAQLGNSNAIKTLLELLRDSWHEYACHEVVESLGEVGVGNLEVIKILTNLLCVHQNDTILWRTAKNLKRVIQDELCLDVVTDLKNYLTDRVRQTNFYRYEACYDVIWYCAQNMTYPAFYEAWDN
;
A
#
# COMPACT_ATOMS: atom_id res chain seq x y z
N LYS A 1 -20.63 -10.02 -24.71
CA LYS A 1 -20.30 -8.58 -24.48
C LYS A 1 -21.61 -7.88 -24.13
N ILE A 2 -21.78 -7.48 -22.88
CA ILE A 2 -22.94 -6.70 -22.45
C ILE A 2 -22.67 -5.24 -22.86
N ASN A 3 -23.66 -4.59 -23.49
CA ASN A 3 -23.54 -3.19 -23.86
C ASN A 3 -23.64 -2.32 -22.59
N PRO A 4 -22.64 -1.48 -22.25
CA PRO A 4 -22.69 -0.58 -21.11
C PRO A 4 -23.91 0.35 -21.09
N GLU A 5 -24.51 0.62 -22.24
CA GLU A 5 -25.70 1.49 -22.35
C GLU A 5 -27.03 0.74 -22.14
N ASN A 6 -27.00 -0.59 -21.97
CA ASN A 6 -28.21 -1.38 -21.74
C ASN A 6 -28.59 -1.40 -20.24
N SER A 7 -29.26 -0.33 -19.79
CA SER A 7 -29.73 -0.17 -18.40
C SER A 7 -30.54 -1.36 -17.87
N GLU A 8 -31.28 -2.04 -18.73
CA GLU A 8 -32.14 -3.17 -18.35
C GLU A 8 -31.32 -4.43 -18.02
N ALA A 9 -30.30 -4.73 -18.84
CA ALA A 9 -29.36 -5.81 -18.55
C ALA A 9 -28.59 -5.57 -17.25
N LEU A 10 -28.29 -4.32 -16.93
CA LEU A 10 -27.58 -3.93 -15.71
C LEU A 10 -28.46 -4.02 -14.47
N SER A 11 -29.74 -3.64 -14.57
CA SER A 11 -30.71 -3.85 -13.49
C SER A 11 -30.88 -5.32 -13.15
N ILE A 12 -30.93 -6.20 -14.15
CA ILE A 12 -30.99 -7.66 -13.94
C ILE A 12 -29.73 -8.17 -13.23
N LEU A 13 -28.54 -7.70 -13.65
CA LEU A 13 -27.28 -8.08 -12.99
C LEU A 13 -27.22 -7.61 -11.54
N ILE A 14 -27.71 -6.40 -11.23
CA ILE A 14 -27.78 -5.90 -9.85
C ILE A 14 -28.80 -6.70 -9.03
N GLU A 15 -29.91 -7.10 -9.62
CA GLU A 15 -30.91 -7.94 -8.95
C GLU A 15 -30.38 -9.36 -8.67
N GLN A 16 -29.62 -9.93 -9.59
CA GLN A 16 -28.88 -11.17 -9.37
C GLN A 16 -27.84 -11.01 -8.26
N LEU A 17 -27.09 -9.92 -8.27
CA LEU A 17 -26.17 -9.55 -7.19
C LEU A 17 -26.90 -9.51 -5.83
N LYS A 18 -28.03 -8.82 -5.72
CA LYS A 18 -28.79 -8.72 -4.45
C LYS A 18 -29.19 -10.07 -3.86
N ASN A 19 -29.39 -11.08 -4.71
CA ASN A 19 -29.86 -12.41 -4.32
C ASN A 19 -28.73 -13.45 -4.22
N SER A 20 -27.51 -13.11 -4.63
CA SER A 20 -26.37 -14.03 -4.68
C SER A 20 -25.58 -14.07 -3.37
N GLN A 21 -25.05 -15.24 -3.02
CA GLN A 21 -24.08 -15.43 -1.93
C GLN A 21 -22.77 -16.14 -2.39
N ASP A 22 -22.62 -16.42 -3.69
CA ASP A 22 -21.61 -17.36 -4.21
C ASP A 22 -20.43 -16.68 -4.92
N GLU A 23 -19.35 -17.44 -5.19
CA GLU A 23 -18.15 -17.02 -5.95
C GLU A 23 -18.46 -16.39 -7.32
N GLU A 24 -19.54 -16.81 -7.99
CA GLU A 24 -19.97 -16.26 -9.29
C GLU A 24 -20.37 -14.77 -9.22
N THR A 25 -20.56 -14.24 -8.01
CA THR A 25 -20.85 -12.82 -7.75
C THR A 25 -19.71 -11.91 -8.22
N TRP A 26 -18.47 -12.42 -8.25
CA TRP A 26 -17.30 -11.62 -8.67
C TRP A 26 -17.39 -11.14 -10.11
N ASP A 27 -17.77 -12.00 -11.05
CA ASP A 27 -17.79 -11.62 -12.47
C ASP A 27 -18.78 -10.47 -12.71
N ILE A 28 -19.88 -10.47 -11.95
CA ILE A 28 -20.87 -9.41 -11.96
C ILE A 28 -20.28 -8.12 -11.35
N ILE A 29 -19.64 -8.21 -10.18
CA ILE A 29 -18.99 -7.06 -9.51
C ILE A 29 -17.95 -6.41 -10.44
N ARG A 30 -17.07 -7.23 -11.04
CA ARG A 30 -16.03 -6.77 -11.97
C ARG A 30 -16.64 -6.08 -13.19
N LEU A 31 -17.71 -6.65 -13.75
CA LEU A 31 -18.38 -6.09 -14.92
C LEU A 31 -19.01 -4.73 -14.58
N VAL A 32 -19.69 -4.62 -13.44
CA VAL A 32 -20.30 -3.38 -12.95
C VAL A 32 -19.24 -2.27 -12.76
N ALA A 33 -18.09 -2.60 -12.15
CA ALA A 33 -17.00 -1.66 -11.94
C ALA A 33 -16.36 -1.18 -13.26
N ASN A 34 -16.06 -2.10 -14.17
CA ASN A 34 -15.38 -1.80 -15.44
C ASN A 34 -16.21 -0.91 -16.37
N LEU A 35 -17.53 -0.98 -16.27
CA LEU A 35 -18.39 -0.20 -17.13
C LEU A 35 -18.60 1.23 -16.57
N ASN A 36 -18.10 1.53 -15.36
CA ASN A 36 -18.29 2.79 -14.63
C ASN A 36 -19.76 3.24 -14.58
N ILE A 37 -20.66 2.25 -14.50
CA ILE A 37 -22.10 2.50 -14.64
C ILE A 37 -22.63 2.85 -13.27
N THR A 38 -23.02 4.10 -13.15
CA THR A 38 -23.82 4.63 -12.05
C THR A 38 -25.28 4.29 -12.29
N VAL A 39 -25.64 3.01 -12.26
CA VAL A 39 -27.06 2.65 -12.06
C VAL A 39 -27.41 3.13 -10.64
N PRO A 40 -28.54 3.83 -10.45
CA PRO A 40 -29.04 4.14 -9.11
C PRO A 40 -29.00 2.88 -8.23
N ASP A 41 -28.55 3.02 -6.98
CA ASP A 41 -28.39 1.96 -5.97
C ASP A 41 -27.21 1.00 -6.08
N THR A 42 -26.40 1.03 -7.16
CA THR A 42 -25.21 0.17 -7.31
C THR A 42 -24.27 0.26 -6.11
N LEU A 43 -23.96 1.50 -5.70
CA LEU A 43 -23.08 1.77 -4.56
C LEU A 43 -23.63 1.18 -3.25
N ASN A 44 -24.93 1.28 -3.02
CA ASN A 44 -25.57 0.74 -1.81
C ASN A 44 -25.52 -0.78 -1.78
N VAL A 45 -25.71 -1.44 -2.93
CA VAL A 45 -25.59 -2.89 -3.05
C VAL A 45 -24.15 -3.33 -2.78
N LEU A 46 -23.17 -2.67 -3.42
CA LEU A 46 -21.75 -2.99 -3.19
C LEU A 46 -21.34 -2.75 -1.72
N LYS A 47 -21.78 -1.66 -1.10
CA LYS A 47 -21.53 -1.42 0.35
C LYS A 47 -22.10 -2.52 1.23
N LYS A 48 -23.32 -3.00 0.94
CA LYS A 48 -23.89 -4.17 1.63
C LYS A 48 -22.97 -5.40 1.47
N PHE A 49 -22.46 -5.64 0.26
CA PHE A 49 -21.57 -6.75 -0.04
C PHE A 49 -20.21 -6.68 0.69
N LEU A 50 -19.68 -5.49 0.98
CA LEU A 50 -18.47 -5.35 1.80
C LEU A 50 -18.59 -6.05 3.16
N HIS A 51 -19.82 -6.08 3.71
CA HIS A 51 -20.10 -6.65 5.02
C HIS A 51 -20.65 -8.07 4.98
N THR A 52 -21.32 -8.47 3.89
CA THR A 52 -21.98 -9.79 3.80
C THR A 52 -21.17 -10.84 3.06
N ALA A 53 -20.17 -10.44 2.25
CA ALA A 53 -19.37 -11.39 1.49
C ALA A 53 -18.52 -12.28 2.42
N GLN A 54 -18.65 -13.60 2.25
CA GLN A 54 -17.89 -14.56 3.05
C GLN A 54 -16.46 -14.75 2.52
N ASP A 55 -16.28 -14.74 1.20
CA ASP A 55 -14.99 -14.90 0.55
C ASP A 55 -14.20 -13.57 0.49
N GLU A 56 -12.89 -13.65 0.73
CA GLU A 56 -11.99 -12.51 0.77
C GLU A 56 -11.72 -11.92 -0.60
N TRP A 57 -11.73 -12.72 -1.67
CA TRP A 57 -11.62 -12.21 -3.04
C TRP A 57 -12.86 -11.39 -3.40
N THR A 58 -14.04 -11.86 -3.03
CA THR A 58 -15.30 -11.17 -3.23
C THR A 58 -15.30 -9.84 -2.46
N ARG A 59 -14.84 -9.84 -1.20
CA ARG A 59 -14.66 -8.61 -0.41
C ARG A 59 -13.67 -7.64 -1.06
N TYR A 60 -12.51 -8.13 -1.50
CA TYR A 60 -11.51 -7.34 -2.21
C TYR A 60 -12.09 -6.67 -3.45
N HIS A 61 -12.72 -7.46 -4.32
CA HIS A 61 -13.26 -6.96 -5.58
C HIS A 61 -14.42 -6.01 -5.37
N THR A 62 -15.25 -6.24 -4.35
CA THR A 62 -16.30 -5.29 -3.95
C THR A 62 -15.67 -3.96 -3.52
N ALA A 63 -14.65 -3.99 -2.67
CA ALA A 63 -13.96 -2.78 -2.20
C ALA A 63 -13.27 -2.04 -3.35
N TRP A 64 -12.58 -2.75 -4.23
CA TRP A 64 -11.99 -2.17 -5.44
C TRP A 64 -13.05 -1.49 -6.32
N SER A 65 -14.20 -2.15 -6.53
CA SER A 65 -15.31 -1.63 -7.33
C SER A 65 -15.92 -0.38 -6.71
N VAL A 66 -16.12 -0.38 -5.39
CA VAL A 66 -16.60 0.80 -4.66
C VAL A 66 -15.63 1.96 -4.85
N LEU A 67 -14.30 1.74 -4.80
CA LEU A 67 -13.31 2.81 -5.02
C LEU A 67 -13.27 3.33 -6.47
N GLN A 68 -13.68 2.52 -7.46
CA GLN A 68 -13.84 3.01 -8.84
C GLN A 68 -15.03 3.96 -8.98
N ILE A 69 -16.11 3.74 -8.21
CA ILE A 69 -17.34 4.55 -8.27
C ILE A 69 -17.25 5.77 -7.35
N GLU A 70 -16.92 5.55 -6.08
CA GLU A 70 -16.77 6.55 -5.04
C GLU A 70 -15.32 6.52 -4.55
N ASN A 71 -14.49 7.33 -5.19
CA ASN A 71 -13.10 7.45 -4.81
C ASN A 71 -12.99 7.88 -3.34
N ASN A 72 -12.07 7.27 -2.60
CA ASN A 72 -11.85 7.47 -1.15
C ASN A 72 -13.02 7.04 -0.25
N ASN A 73 -13.89 6.13 -0.69
CA ASN A 73 -14.91 5.56 0.18
C ASN A 73 -14.28 4.89 1.44
N PRO A 74 -14.63 5.33 2.66
CA PRO A 74 -13.98 4.87 3.89
C PRO A 74 -14.28 3.40 4.22
N GLU A 75 -15.46 2.89 3.88
CA GLU A 75 -15.82 1.49 4.09
C GLU A 75 -14.97 0.57 3.21
N ALA A 76 -14.80 0.93 1.94
CA ALA A 76 -13.95 0.18 1.01
C ALA A 76 -12.47 0.21 1.44
N ILE A 77 -11.96 1.37 1.87
CA ILE A 77 -10.60 1.47 2.42
C ILE A 77 -10.46 0.57 3.66
N ALA A 78 -11.40 0.64 4.61
CA ALA A 78 -11.38 -0.19 5.80
C ALA A 78 -11.43 -1.69 5.48
N THR A 79 -12.23 -2.09 4.48
CA THR A 79 -12.27 -3.48 3.99
C THR A 79 -10.90 -3.90 3.43
N LEU A 80 -10.27 -3.09 2.57
CA LEU A 80 -8.96 -3.42 2.01
C LEU A 80 -7.90 -3.53 3.11
N VAL A 81 -7.95 -2.65 4.12
CA VAL A 81 -7.04 -2.68 5.27
C VAL A 81 -7.22 -3.96 6.07
N ASN A 82 -8.46 -4.35 6.37
CA ASN A 82 -8.73 -5.62 7.06
C ASN A 82 -8.24 -6.83 6.25
N LEU A 83 -8.29 -6.76 4.93
CA LEU A 83 -7.78 -7.82 4.06
C LEU A 83 -6.25 -7.93 4.08
N LEU A 84 -5.52 -6.88 4.48
CA LEU A 84 -4.07 -6.94 4.65
C LEU A 84 -3.64 -7.80 5.85
N ASP A 85 -4.46 -7.89 6.90
CA ASP A 85 -4.18 -8.71 8.08
C ASP A 85 -4.61 -10.19 7.87
N TYR A 86 -5.19 -10.52 6.71
CA TYR A 86 -5.69 -11.86 6.46
C TYR A 86 -4.57 -12.85 6.11
N LYS A 87 -4.28 -13.76 7.05
CA LYS A 87 -3.08 -14.63 7.01
C LYS A 87 -3.05 -15.63 5.86
N ASN A 88 -4.20 -16.13 5.42
CA ASN A 88 -4.27 -17.30 4.55
C ASN A 88 -4.23 -17.01 3.04
N HIS A 89 -4.36 -15.75 2.60
CA HIS A 89 -4.44 -15.41 1.17
C HIS A 89 -3.46 -14.29 0.79
N LYS A 90 -2.24 -14.67 0.42
CA LYS A 90 -1.17 -13.73 0.04
C LYS A 90 -1.55 -12.90 -1.18
N GLU A 91 -2.23 -13.50 -2.14
CA GLU A 91 -2.66 -12.84 -3.37
C GLU A 91 -3.67 -11.73 -3.08
N VAL A 92 -4.62 -11.97 -2.17
CA VAL A 92 -5.61 -10.98 -1.74
C VAL A 92 -4.94 -9.83 -0.99
N ARG A 93 -4.02 -10.13 -0.06
CA ARG A 93 -3.24 -9.09 0.63
C ARG A 93 -2.50 -8.18 -0.34
N ARG A 94 -1.77 -8.79 -1.28
CA ARG A 94 -1.04 -8.04 -2.32
C ARG A 94 -1.99 -7.17 -3.14
N ALA A 95 -3.11 -7.72 -3.57
CA ALA A 95 -4.09 -6.98 -4.37
C ALA A 95 -4.70 -5.82 -3.58
N ALA A 96 -5.00 -6.02 -2.31
CA ALA A 96 -5.51 -4.98 -1.42
C ALA A 96 -4.48 -3.87 -1.20
N ALA A 97 -3.22 -4.22 -0.97
CA ALA A 97 -2.12 -3.28 -0.78
C ALA A 97 -1.89 -2.45 -2.05
N GLU A 98 -1.79 -3.11 -3.21
CA GLU A 98 -1.68 -2.46 -4.52
C GLU A 98 -2.88 -1.54 -4.79
N THR A 99 -4.08 -1.92 -4.39
CA THR A 99 -5.28 -1.09 -4.56
C THR A 99 -5.25 0.14 -3.67
N LEU A 100 -4.85 0.00 -2.41
CA LEU A 100 -4.63 1.13 -1.51
C LEU A 100 -3.51 2.04 -2.03
N GLY A 101 -2.49 1.47 -2.68
CA GLY A 101 -1.43 2.19 -3.37
C GLY A 101 -1.90 2.96 -4.63
N LYS A 102 -2.86 2.40 -5.36
CA LYS A 102 -3.41 3.02 -6.58
C LYS A 102 -4.56 3.99 -6.29
N ALA A 103 -5.22 3.87 -5.13
CA ALA A 103 -6.28 4.75 -4.68
C ALA A 103 -5.73 6.15 -4.36
N GLN A 104 -5.48 6.91 -5.42
CA GLN A 104 -5.02 8.29 -5.48
C GLN A 104 -3.75 8.60 -4.67
N LEU A 105 -2.66 8.86 -5.41
CA LEU A 105 -1.42 9.45 -4.91
C LEU A 105 -1.71 10.56 -3.90
N GLY A 106 -1.30 10.37 -2.64
CA GLY A 106 -1.42 11.38 -1.59
C GLY A 106 -2.72 11.37 -0.78
N ASN A 107 -3.58 10.35 -0.86
CA ASN A 107 -4.66 10.23 0.13
C ASN A 107 -4.07 9.98 1.53
N SER A 108 -4.12 11.00 2.37
CA SER A 108 -3.63 10.99 3.75
C SER A 108 -4.23 9.86 4.59
N ASN A 109 -5.46 9.42 4.29
CA ASN A 109 -6.11 8.33 5.02
C ASN A 109 -5.51 6.97 4.65
N ALA A 110 -5.28 6.72 3.35
CA ALA A 110 -4.65 5.47 2.91
C ALA A 110 -3.22 5.34 3.47
N ILE A 111 -2.44 6.42 3.40
CA ILE A 111 -1.10 6.48 3.99
C ILE A 111 -1.17 6.24 5.50
N LYS A 112 -2.04 6.97 6.22
CA LYS A 112 -2.20 6.82 7.67
C LYS A 112 -2.50 5.37 8.05
N THR A 113 -3.43 4.74 7.36
CA THR A 113 -3.81 3.37 7.69
C THR A 113 -2.72 2.35 7.33
N LEU A 114 -2.00 2.52 6.22
CA LEU A 114 -0.83 1.70 5.91
C LEU A 114 0.28 1.86 6.97
N LEU A 115 0.48 3.06 7.51
CA LEU A 115 1.44 3.31 8.59
C LEU A 115 1.01 2.68 9.93
N GLU A 116 -0.27 2.77 10.28
CA GLU A 116 -0.84 2.09 11.46
C GLU A 116 -0.68 0.58 11.34
N LEU A 117 -1.03 0.00 10.20
CA LEU A 117 -0.87 -1.43 9.95
C LEU A 117 0.60 -1.85 10.04
N LEU A 118 1.51 -1.08 9.44
CA LEU A 118 2.93 -1.38 9.53
C LEU A 118 3.37 -1.43 10.99
N ARG A 119 3.00 -0.45 11.82
CA ARG A 119 3.31 -0.41 13.27
C ARG A 119 2.82 -1.64 14.03
N ASP A 120 1.62 -2.11 13.75
CA ASP A 120 1.01 -3.23 14.47
C ASP A 120 1.51 -4.60 13.99
N SER A 121 1.95 -4.70 12.74
CA SER A 121 2.28 -5.97 12.07
C SER A 121 3.73 -6.08 11.59
N TRP A 122 4.67 -5.43 12.30
CA TRP A 122 6.11 -5.41 11.97
C TRP A 122 6.74 -6.79 11.74
N HIS A 123 6.18 -7.87 12.30
CA HIS A 123 6.73 -9.23 12.18
C HIS A 123 5.93 -10.15 11.23
N GLU A 124 4.86 -9.63 10.62
CA GLU A 124 3.95 -10.44 9.83
C GLU A 124 4.26 -10.37 8.33
N TYR A 125 3.72 -11.35 7.60
CA TYR A 125 3.87 -11.42 6.14
C TYR A 125 3.41 -10.15 5.44
N ALA A 126 2.41 -9.44 5.97
CA ALA A 126 1.85 -8.21 5.41
C ALA A 126 2.86 -7.04 5.29
N CYS A 127 3.97 -7.09 6.04
CA CYS A 127 4.96 -6.02 6.06
C CYS A 127 5.54 -5.71 4.67
N HIS A 128 5.74 -6.72 3.81
CA HIS A 128 6.33 -6.48 2.49
C HIS A 128 5.39 -5.76 1.52
N GLU A 129 4.10 -6.12 1.52
CA GLU A 129 3.10 -5.48 0.68
C GLU A 129 2.82 -4.05 1.14
N VAL A 130 2.82 -3.83 2.46
CA VAL A 130 2.66 -2.49 3.04
C VAL A 130 3.84 -1.59 2.69
N VAL A 131 5.09 -2.07 2.81
CA VAL A 131 6.28 -1.31 2.41
C VAL A 131 6.28 -0.95 0.92
N GLU A 132 5.90 -1.88 0.05
CA GLU A 132 5.81 -1.58 -1.40
C GLU A 132 4.72 -0.55 -1.68
N SER A 133 3.56 -0.68 -1.06
CA SER A 133 2.43 0.25 -1.23
C SER A 133 2.79 1.65 -0.73
N LEU A 134 3.41 1.75 0.45
CA LEU A 134 3.94 3.02 0.97
C LEU A 134 4.98 3.63 0.03
N GLY A 135 5.79 2.82 -0.65
CA GLY A 135 6.72 3.24 -1.68
C GLY A 135 6.05 3.85 -2.93
N GLU A 136 4.80 3.46 -3.21
CA GLU A 136 4.03 3.96 -4.35
C GLU A 136 3.25 5.25 -4.01
N VAL A 137 2.65 5.35 -2.81
CA VAL A 137 1.82 6.50 -2.43
C VAL A 137 2.51 7.55 -1.59
N GLY A 138 3.61 7.19 -0.93
CA GLY A 138 4.26 7.99 0.10
C GLY A 138 5.29 9.00 -0.42
N VAL A 139 5.31 9.30 -1.72
CA VAL A 139 6.31 10.21 -2.31
C VAL A 139 6.25 11.59 -1.65
N GLY A 140 7.37 12.04 -1.08
CA GLY A 140 7.48 13.29 -0.33
C GLY A 140 6.78 13.29 1.03
N ASN A 141 6.19 12.17 1.47
CA ASN A 141 5.52 12.10 2.76
C ASN A 141 6.53 11.86 3.89
N LEU A 142 6.71 12.87 4.74
CA LEU A 142 7.63 12.86 5.89
C LEU A 142 7.41 11.68 6.84
N GLU A 143 6.16 11.30 7.12
CA GLU A 143 5.86 10.22 8.06
C GLU A 143 6.22 8.86 7.47
N VAL A 144 5.96 8.66 6.16
CA VAL A 144 6.38 7.46 5.43
C VAL A 144 7.90 7.34 5.44
N ILE A 145 8.61 8.41 5.10
CA ILE A 145 10.08 8.43 5.08
C ILE A 145 10.62 8.08 6.48
N LYS A 146 10.13 8.72 7.54
CA LYS A 146 10.55 8.41 8.92
C LYS A 146 10.33 6.96 9.30
N ILE A 147 9.16 6.41 8.96
CA ILE A 147 8.85 5.01 9.28
C ILE A 147 9.72 4.04 8.48
N LEU A 148 9.94 4.26 7.18
CA LEU A 148 10.80 3.40 6.37
C LEU A 148 12.27 3.51 6.79
N THR A 149 12.76 4.70 7.13
CA THR A 149 14.10 4.90 7.72
C THR A 149 14.23 4.11 9.02
N ASN A 150 13.28 4.26 9.94
CA ASN A 150 13.28 3.51 11.20
C ASN A 150 13.20 1.99 10.97
N LEU A 151 12.48 1.53 9.94
CA LEU A 151 12.39 0.11 9.59
C LEU A 151 13.77 -0.45 9.18
N LEU A 152 14.61 0.33 8.49
CA LEU A 152 16.01 -0.05 8.23
C LEU A 152 16.84 -0.18 9.52
N CYS A 153 16.57 0.71 10.48
CA CYS A 153 17.29 0.77 11.75
C CYS A 153 17.00 -0.43 12.67
N VAL A 154 15.74 -0.86 12.76
CA VAL A 154 15.29 -1.81 13.79
C VAL A 154 14.98 -3.21 13.28
N HIS A 155 14.61 -3.37 12.01
CA HIS A 155 14.12 -4.64 11.48
C HIS A 155 15.27 -5.64 11.25
N GLN A 156 15.02 -6.93 11.49
CA GLN A 156 16.06 -7.97 11.41
C GLN A 156 15.94 -8.86 10.15
N ASN A 157 14.84 -8.77 9.41
CA ASN A 157 14.67 -9.54 8.18
C ASN A 157 15.35 -8.85 6.99
N ASP A 158 16.36 -9.50 6.43
CA ASP A 158 17.16 -9.04 5.29
C ASP A 158 16.33 -8.66 4.06
N THR A 159 15.29 -9.46 3.78
CA THR A 159 14.42 -9.25 2.63
C THR A 159 13.55 -8.01 2.80
N ILE A 160 13.11 -7.71 4.03
CA ILE A 160 12.41 -6.46 4.35
C ILE A 160 13.38 -5.28 4.28
N LEU A 161 14.61 -5.40 4.77
CA LEU A 161 15.61 -4.33 4.69
C LEU A 161 15.87 -3.89 3.24
N TRP A 162 16.12 -4.85 2.34
CA TRP A 162 16.34 -4.55 0.93
C TRP A 162 15.13 -3.87 0.27
N ARG A 163 13.91 -4.36 0.50
CA ARG A 163 12.68 -3.75 -0.02
C ARG A 163 12.44 -2.35 0.55
N THR A 164 12.73 -2.17 1.83
CA THR A 164 12.61 -0.89 2.50
C THR A 164 13.57 0.11 1.90
N ALA A 165 14.84 -0.24 1.70
CA ALA A 165 15.81 0.63 1.03
C ALA A 165 15.36 1.01 -0.39
N LYS A 166 14.91 0.03 -1.19
CA LYS A 166 14.38 0.27 -2.54
C LYS A 166 13.22 1.27 -2.53
N ASN A 167 12.23 1.08 -1.66
CA ASN A 167 11.03 1.92 -1.61
C ASN A 167 11.28 3.27 -0.93
N LEU A 168 12.19 3.33 0.05
CA LEU A 168 12.64 4.57 0.68
C LEU A 168 13.26 5.51 -0.37
N LYS A 169 14.11 4.99 -1.26
CA LYS A 169 14.65 5.77 -2.39
C LYS A 169 13.58 6.30 -3.35
N ARG A 170 12.44 5.61 -3.50
CA ARG A 170 11.32 6.07 -4.35
C ARG A 170 10.54 7.22 -3.73
N VAL A 171 10.51 7.30 -2.39
CA VAL A 171 9.69 8.28 -1.67
C VAL A 171 10.47 9.51 -1.21
N ILE A 172 11.78 9.41 -1.02
CA ILE A 172 12.63 10.54 -0.65
C ILE A 172 12.62 11.59 -1.76
N GLN A 173 12.35 12.84 -1.37
CA GLN A 173 12.61 14.04 -2.16
C GLN A 173 13.92 14.69 -1.68
N ASP A 174 14.56 15.46 -2.56
CA ASP A 174 15.92 16.01 -2.36
C ASP A 174 16.09 16.74 -1.01
N GLU A 175 15.06 17.49 -0.57
CA GLU A 175 15.14 18.24 0.70
C GLU A 175 15.18 17.35 1.95
N LEU A 176 14.78 16.07 1.83
CA LEU A 176 14.65 15.13 2.95
C LEU A 176 15.82 14.14 3.04
N CYS A 177 16.72 14.17 2.06
CA CYS A 177 17.92 13.35 2.06
C CYS A 177 18.83 13.64 3.27
N LEU A 178 18.83 14.88 3.80
CA LEU A 178 19.65 15.29 4.95
C LEU A 178 19.29 14.46 6.20
N ASP A 179 18.01 14.47 6.59
CA ASP A 179 17.52 13.74 7.77
C ASP A 179 17.81 12.23 7.65
N VAL A 180 17.60 11.67 6.46
CA VAL A 180 17.84 10.24 6.19
C VAL A 180 19.32 9.88 6.36
N VAL A 181 20.24 10.72 5.87
CA VAL A 181 21.68 10.49 6.05
C VAL A 181 22.05 10.55 7.52
N THR A 182 21.57 11.55 8.27
CA THR A 182 21.83 11.70 9.70
C THR A 182 21.34 10.49 10.50
N ASP A 183 20.16 9.97 10.18
CA ASP A 183 19.58 8.80 10.86
C ASP A 183 20.36 7.50 10.53
N LEU A 184 20.83 7.35 9.29
CA LEU A 184 21.42 6.10 8.81
C LEU A 184 22.95 6.01 8.93
N LYS A 185 23.68 7.13 9.09
CA LYS A 185 25.16 7.14 9.03
C LYS A 185 25.83 6.20 10.02
N ASN A 186 25.25 6.04 11.21
CA ASN A 186 25.80 5.17 12.27
C ASN A 186 25.71 3.67 11.93
N TYR A 187 24.99 3.30 10.87
CA TYR A 187 24.91 1.95 10.37
C TYR A 187 26.01 1.62 9.35
N LEU A 188 26.79 2.61 8.90
CA LEU A 188 27.96 2.43 8.03
C LEU A 188 29.26 2.22 8.82
N THR A 189 29.22 1.29 9.78
CA THR A 189 30.41 0.92 10.57
C THR A 189 30.87 -0.50 10.26
N ASP A 190 32.16 -0.77 10.45
CA ASP A 190 32.71 -2.13 10.31
C ASP A 190 32.02 -3.14 11.23
N ARG A 191 31.61 -2.70 12.42
CA ARG A 191 30.85 -3.51 13.36
C ARG A 191 29.52 -3.95 12.75
N VAL A 192 28.73 -3.00 12.22
CA VAL A 192 27.43 -3.34 11.61
C VAL A 192 27.63 -4.21 10.38
N ARG A 193 28.62 -3.92 9.53
CA ARG A 193 28.97 -4.74 8.37
C ARG A 193 29.23 -6.21 8.73
N GLN A 194 29.92 -6.45 9.85
CA GLN A 194 30.22 -7.81 10.32
C GLN A 194 29.02 -8.49 10.99
N THR A 195 28.21 -7.75 11.77
CA THR A 195 27.09 -8.34 12.53
C THR A 195 25.78 -8.44 11.75
N ASN A 196 25.56 -7.54 10.79
CA ASN A 196 24.36 -7.48 9.97
C ASN A 196 24.70 -6.83 8.62
N PHE A 197 25.29 -7.65 7.75
CA PHE A 197 25.72 -7.24 6.41
C PHE A 197 24.58 -6.63 5.58
N TYR A 198 23.38 -7.21 5.63
CA TYR A 198 22.24 -6.72 4.84
C TYR A 198 21.74 -5.34 5.30
N ARG A 199 21.77 -5.06 6.62
CA ARG A 199 21.48 -3.71 7.11
C ARG A 199 22.53 -2.71 6.66
N TYR A 200 23.81 -3.08 6.73
CA TYR A 200 24.90 -2.24 6.23
C TYR A 200 24.68 -1.89 4.76
N GLU A 201 24.47 -2.89 3.90
CA GLU A 201 24.23 -2.70 2.47
C GLU A 201 22.99 -1.87 2.17
N ALA A 202 21.88 -2.11 2.89
CA ALA A 202 20.64 -1.35 2.72
C ALA A 202 20.82 0.13 3.10
N CYS A 203 21.50 0.42 4.22
CA CYS A 203 21.80 1.78 4.64
C CYS A 203 22.78 2.45 3.68
N TYR A 204 23.79 1.72 3.21
CA TYR A 204 24.76 2.19 2.22
C TYR A 204 24.07 2.61 0.93
N ASP A 205 23.19 1.78 0.39
CA ASP A 205 22.47 2.06 -0.85
C ASP A 205 21.58 3.31 -0.74
N VAL A 206 20.90 3.50 0.39
CA VAL A 206 20.08 4.70 0.64
C VAL A 206 20.94 5.95 0.83
N ILE A 207 22.01 5.88 1.63
CA ILE A 207 22.92 7.01 1.85
C ILE A 207 23.61 7.40 0.55
N TRP A 208 24.02 6.42 -0.26
CA TRP A 208 24.60 6.66 -1.57
C TRP A 208 23.63 7.37 -2.50
N TYR A 209 22.37 6.92 -2.55
CA TYR A 209 21.31 7.63 -3.29
C TYR A 209 21.16 9.07 -2.79
N CYS A 210 21.11 9.29 -1.47
CA CYS A 210 21.02 10.63 -0.90
C CYS A 210 22.21 11.51 -1.32
N ALA A 211 23.44 10.99 -1.27
CA ALA A 211 24.65 11.69 -1.68
C ALA A 211 24.64 12.11 -3.16
N GLN A 212 23.98 11.34 -4.03
CA GLN A 212 23.82 11.68 -5.45
C GLN A 212 22.79 12.78 -5.69
N ASN A 213 21.85 12.99 -4.77
CA ASN A 213 20.74 13.94 -4.91
C ASN A 213 20.87 15.18 -4.00
N MET A 214 21.99 15.33 -3.29
CA MET A 214 22.26 16.51 -2.47
C MET A 214 23.58 17.18 -2.84
N THR A 215 23.74 18.44 -2.42
CA THR A 215 25.01 19.14 -2.57
C THR A 215 26.06 18.56 -1.62
N TYR A 216 27.33 18.61 -2.01
CA TYR A 216 28.43 18.15 -1.15
C TYR A 216 28.45 18.83 0.23
N PRO A 217 28.25 20.17 0.36
CA PRO A 217 28.17 20.80 1.68
C PRO A 217 27.02 20.25 2.54
N ALA A 218 25.85 20.03 1.96
CA ALA A 218 24.70 19.47 2.69
C ALA A 218 24.97 18.02 3.14
N PHE A 219 25.63 17.21 2.32
CA PHE A 219 26.04 15.85 2.71
C PHE A 219 27.06 15.88 3.84
N TYR A 220 28.07 16.74 3.72
CA TYR A 220 29.10 16.88 4.72
C TYR A 220 28.50 17.30 6.08
N GLU A 221 27.58 18.26 6.07
CA GLU A 221 26.83 18.66 7.26
C GLU A 221 26.03 17.50 7.86
N ALA A 222 25.27 16.76 7.04
CA ALA A 222 24.49 15.60 7.50
C ALA A 222 25.36 14.49 8.10
N TRP A 223 26.56 14.29 7.53
CA TRP A 223 27.50 13.26 7.92
C TRP A 223 28.22 13.59 9.24
N ASP A 224 28.60 14.85 9.44
CA ASP A 224 29.41 15.27 10.58
C ASP A 224 28.59 15.76 11.80
N ASN A 225 27.31 16.10 11.63
CA ASN A 225 26.36 16.41 12.73
C ASN A 225 25.82 15.15 13.41
#